data_AF-A0A1G5ZZA7-F1
#
_entry.id   AF-A0A1G5ZZA7-F1
#
_cell.length_a   1.000
_cell.length_b   1.000
_cell.length_c   1.000
_cell.angle_alpha   90.00
_cell.angle_beta   90.00
_cell.angle_gamma   90.00
#
_symmetry.space_group_name_H-M   'P 1'
#
loop_
_entity.id
_entity.type
_entity.pdbx_description
1 polymer ?
#
loop_
_entity_poly.entity_id
_entity_poly.type
_entity_poly.pdbx_seq_one_letter_code
_entity_poly.pdbx_strand_id
1 'polypeptide(L)' 'MTRRKEPVIPNDLLDQLLAGGAASAAFEQGGLLDTVKKALTERALNAEMDHHLASGEDAGNTRNGYGRKTV' A
#
# COMPACT_ATOMS: atom_id res chain seq x y z
N MET A 1 11.96 -33.69 -12.22
CA MET A 1 11.68 -32.67 -11.19
C MET A 1 10.59 -31.76 -11.71
N THR A 2 9.48 -31.64 -10.98
CA THR A 2 8.31 -30.86 -11.41
C THR A 2 8.71 -29.40 -11.52
N ARG A 3 8.67 -28.84 -12.73
CA ARG A 3 9.00 -27.43 -12.97
C ARG A 3 7.98 -26.59 -12.19
N ARG A 4 8.43 -25.90 -11.14
CA ARG A 4 7.58 -24.95 -10.41
C ARG A 4 7.15 -23.87 -11.39
N LYS A 5 5.85 -23.58 -11.44
CA LYS A 5 5.31 -22.45 -12.20
C LYS A 5 5.98 -21.18 -11.70
N GLU A 6 6.39 -20.31 -12.62
CA GLU A 6 6.93 -19.01 -12.24
C GLU A 6 5.91 -18.27 -11.37
N PRO A 7 6.35 -17.73 -10.22
CA PRO A 7 5.45 -17.05 -9.30
C PRO A 7 4.99 -15.74 -9.94
N VAL A 8 3.69 -15.43 -9.79
CA VAL A 8 3.08 -14.19 -10.32
C VAL A 8 3.66 -12.95 -9.63
N ILE A 9 4.04 -13.10 -8.35
CA ILE A 9 4.75 -12.09 -7.58
C ILE A 9 6.20 -12.57 -7.46
N PRO A 10 7.20 -11.74 -7.82
CA PRO A 10 8.60 -12.09 -7.64
C PRO A 10 8.92 -12.47 -6.20
N ASN A 11 9.70 -13.54 -6.01
CA ASN A 11 10.06 -14.01 -4.66
C ASN A 11 10.81 -12.92 -3.87
N ASP A 12 11.71 -12.19 -4.51
CA ASP A 12 12.47 -11.11 -3.87
C ASP A 12 11.55 -10.03 -3.28
N LEU A 13 10.40 -9.77 -3.92
CA LEU A 13 9.39 -8.83 -3.41
C LEU A 13 8.66 -9.41 -2.21
N LEU A 14 8.30 -10.70 -2.25
CA LEU A 14 7.69 -11.39 -1.10
C LEU A 14 8.66 -11.44 0.08
N ASP A 15 9.93 -11.73 -0.16
CA ASP A 15 10.98 -11.74 0.84
C ASP A 15 11.17 -10.34 1.45
N GLN A 16 11.11 -9.28 0.63
CA GLN A 16 11.16 -7.91 1.12
C GLN A 16 9.93 -7.54 1.96
N LEU A 17 8.72 -7.99 1.58
CA LEU A 17 7.50 -7.73 2.35
C LEU A 17 7.48 -8.51 3.67
N LEU A 18 8.07 -9.70 3.70
CA LEU A 18 8.18 -10.56 4.88
C LEU A 18 9.40 -10.22 5.74
N ALA A 19 10.33 -9.40 5.23
CA ALA A 19 11.50 -8.96 5.97
C ALA A 19 11.06 -8.16 7.22
N GLY A 20 11.19 -8.78 8.39
CA GLY A 20 10.84 -8.18 9.68
C GLY A 20 9.67 -8.82 10.42
N GLY A 21 9.05 -9.88 9.89
CA GLY A 21 7.96 -10.59 10.56
C GLY A 21 7.98 -12.11 10.33
N ALA A 22 7.27 -12.84 11.17
CA ALA A 22 6.99 -14.26 10.91
C ALA A 22 5.97 -14.36 9.77
N ALA A 23 6.25 -15.18 8.75
CA ALA A 23 5.32 -15.38 7.64
C ALA A 23 3.94 -15.88 8.10
N SER A 24 3.87 -16.60 9.23
CA SER A 24 2.62 -17.02 9.84
C SER A 24 1.75 -15.85 10.32
N ALA A 25 2.36 -14.76 10.78
CA ALA A 25 1.67 -13.57 11.26
C ALA A 25 1.20 -12.64 10.13
N ALA A 26 1.59 -12.90 8.88
CA ALA A 26 1.21 -12.05 7.74
C ALA A 26 -0.31 -11.98 7.54
N PHE A 27 -1.02 -13.04 7.90
CA PHE A 27 -2.48 -13.19 7.77
C PHE A 27 -3.25 -12.92 9.07
N GLU A 28 -2.54 -12.67 10.17
CA GLU A 28 -3.20 -12.31 11.44
C GLU A 28 -3.79 -10.90 11.33
N GLN A 29 -4.78 -10.63 12.19
CA GLN A 29 -5.41 -9.32 12.24
C GLN A 29 -4.40 -8.26 12.69
N GLY A 30 -4.29 -7.17 11.94
CA GLY A 30 -3.24 -6.17 12.11
C GLY A 30 -1.89 -6.57 11.53
N GLY A 31 -1.82 -7.68 10.80
CA GLY A 31 -0.61 -8.20 10.18
C GLY A 31 -0.19 -7.47 8.91
N LEU A 32 0.68 -8.14 8.14
CA LEU A 32 1.26 -7.60 6.92
C LEU A 32 0.20 -7.21 5.89
N LEU A 33 -0.82 -8.04 5.67
CA LEU A 33 -1.84 -7.76 4.66
C LEU A 33 -2.66 -6.52 4.98
N ASP A 34 -3.02 -6.31 6.25
CA ASP A 34 -3.72 -5.11 6.69
C ASP A 34 -2.85 -3.86 6.51
N THR A 35 -1.55 -4.00 6.77
CA THR A 35 -0.57 -2.93 6.56
C THR A 35 -0.42 -2.59 5.08
N VAL A 36 -0.31 -3.60 4.20
CA VAL A 36 -0.23 -3.41 2.75
C VAL A 36 -1.51 -2.80 2.19
N LYS A 37 -2.69 -3.27 2.62
CA LYS A 37 -3.99 -2.68 2.26
C LYS A 37 -4.02 -1.20 2.62
N LYS A 38 -3.62 -0.85 3.84
CA LYS A 38 -3.57 0.55 4.30
C LYS A 38 -2.61 1.38 3.46
N ALA A 39 -1.38 0.92 3.25
CA ALA A 39 -0.38 1.64 2.47
C ALA A 39 -0.83 1.86 1.01
N LEU A 40 -1.46 0.88 0.38
CA LEU A 40 -2.01 1.01 -0.97
C LEU A 40 -3.16 2.03 -1.01
N THR A 41 -4.06 1.99 -0.03
CA THR A 41 -5.18 2.93 0.07
C THR A 41 -4.68 4.36 0.23
N GLU A 42 -3.73 4.60 1.15
CA GLU A 42 -3.12 5.91 1.36
C GLU A 42 -2.37 6.40 0.12
N ARG A 43 -1.70 5.50 -0.61
CA ARG A 43 -1.02 5.86 -1.87
C ARG A 43 -2.01 6.30 -2.95
N ALA A 44 -3.12 5.58 -3.11
CA ALA A 44 -4.16 5.95 -4.08
C ALA A 44 -4.78 7.32 -3.74
N LEU A 45 -5.16 7.54 -2.48
CA LEU A 45 -5.72 8.82 -2.02
C LEU A 45 -4.74 9.99 -2.22
N ASN A 46 -3.45 9.79 -1.94
CA ASN A 46 -2.44 10.82 -2.19
C ASN A 46 -2.30 11.14 -3.69
N ALA A 47 -2.32 10.13 -4.55
CA ALA A 47 -2.24 10.33 -6.00
C ALA A 47 -3.47 11.08 -6.54
N GLU A 48 -4.67 10.79 -6.04
CA GLU A 48 -5.88 11.55 -6.35
C GLU A 48 -5.74 13.01 -5.90
N MET A 49 -5.25 13.25 -4.67
CA MET A 49 -5.03 14.61 -4.17
C MET A 49 -4.03 15.40 -5.02
N ASP A 50 -2.93 14.77 -5.45
CA ASP A 50 -1.96 15.40 -6.34
C ASP A 50 -2.57 15.76 -7.69
N HIS A 51 -3.39 14.87 -8.25
CA HIS A 51 -4.13 15.15 -9.48
C HIS A 51 -5.12 16.31 -9.31
N HIS A 52 -5.89 16.33 -8.22
CA HIS A 52 -6.85 17.41 -7.93
C HIS A 52 -6.16 18.76 -7.79
N LEU A 53 -5.08 18.85 -7.01
CA LEU A 53 -4.36 20.11 -6.81
C LEU A 53 -3.63 20.59 -8.09
N ALA A 54 -3.27 19.69 -9.00
CA ALA A 54 -2.66 20.04 -10.28
C ALA A 54 -3.67 20.56 -11.32
N SER A 55 -4.97 20.28 -11.17
CA SER A 55 -6.01 20.61 -12.16
C SER A 55 -6.33 22.11 -12.27
N GLY A 56 -5.91 22.94 -11.30
CA GLY A 56 -6.08 24.39 -11.33
C GLY A 56 -7.50 24.90 -11.06
N GLU A 57 -8.50 24.03 -10.98
CA GLU A 57 -9.88 24.38 -10.55
C GLU A 57 -9.90 24.89 -9.10
N ASP A 58 -8.93 24.46 -8.30
CA ASP A 58 -8.71 24.83 -6.90
C ASP A 58 -7.53 25.81 -6.73
N ALA A 59 -7.38 26.79 -7.63
CA ALA A 59 -6.29 27.79 -7.58
C ALA A 59 -6.34 28.63 -6.28
N GLY A 60 -5.62 28.17 -5.26
CA GLY A 60 -5.59 28.77 -3.92
C GLY A 60 -5.72 27.74 -2.80
N ASN A 61 -6.13 26.51 -3.11
CA ASN A 61 -6.22 25.44 -2.14
C ASN A 61 -4.85 24.77 -1.93
N THR A 62 -4.56 24.38 -0.70
CA THR A 62 -3.29 23.73 -0.33
C THR A 62 -3.56 22.56 0.61
N ARG A 63 -2.58 21.66 0.75
CA ARG A 63 -2.69 20.53 1.66
C ARG A 63 -2.84 21.03 3.11
N ASN A 64 -3.87 20.52 3.81
CA ASN A 64 -4.18 20.90 5.20
C ASN A 64 -4.07 19.70 6.17
N GLY A 65 -2.98 18.94 6.07
CA GLY A 65 -2.70 17.80 6.96
C GLY A 65 -3.42 16.50 6.59
N TYR A 66 -3.54 15.60 7.57
CA TYR A 66 -4.07 14.24 7.40
C TYR A 66 -5.16 13.93 8.45
N GLY A 67 -6.23 13.23 8.04
CA GLY A 67 -7.28 12.75 8.92
C GLY A 67 -7.18 11.24 9.16
N ARG A 68 -7.34 10.78 10.40
CA ARG A 68 -7.34 9.34 10.70
C ARG A 68 -8.72 8.73 10.41
N LYS A 69 -8.76 7.71 9.56
CA LYS A 69 -9.96 6.90 9.30
C LYS A 69 -9.62 5.42 9.43
N THR A 70 -10.51 4.65 10.07
CA THR A 70 -10.42 3.19 10.11
C THR A 70 -11.09 2.62 8.86
N VAL A 71 -10.40 1.74 8.15
CA VAL A 71 -10.77 1.11 6.85
C VAL A 71 -10.80 -0.40 6.93
#